data_AF-A0A830BB08-F1
#
_entry.id   AF-A0A830BB08-F1
#
_cell.length_a   1.000
_cell.length_b   1.000
_cell.length_c   1.000
_cell.angle_alpha   90.00
_cell.angle_beta   90.00
_cell.angle_gamma   90.00
#
_symmetry.space_group_name_H-M   'P 1'
#
loop_
_entity.id
_entity.type
_entity.pdbx_description
1 polymer ?
#
loop_
_entity_poly.entity_id
_entity_poly.type
_entity_poly.pdbx_seq_one_letter_code
_entity_poly.pdbx_strand_id
1 'polypeptide(L)'
;MVKDYKGGTEAQQYVWGGAIPLQIHLHDSEVTTLPPPPPALVLAPRLGYLPLLVPQIKPFFSSSLPPGVDTVWFEYKGLPLKWYVPTGALFDLLCAEPERPWNLTIHFRGYPGNVLPPCEGEDSIKWSFINALKEAAYMINGNCKNIMNMSQSDQTELWRSVLNGTKLYLK
;
A
#
# COMPACT_ATOMS: atom_id res chain seq x y z
N MET A 1 -20.53 19.06 9.87
CA MET A 1 -20.36 19.43 8.45
C MET A 1 -18.87 19.52 8.16
N VAL A 2 -18.30 18.49 7.54
CA VAL A 2 -16.91 18.53 7.05
C VAL A 2 -16.94 19.39 5.79
N LYS A 3 -16.19 20.49 5.79
CA LYS A 3 -16.04 21.31 4.59
C LYS A 3 -15.17 20.54 3.59
N ASP A 4 -15.73 20.20 2.43
CA ASP A 4 -14.96 19.73 1.28
C ASP A 4 -14.05 20.87 0.81
N TYR A 5 -12.82 20.90 1.31
CA TYR A 5 -11.80 21.81 0.82
C TYR A 5 -11.40 21.36 -0.59
N LYS A 6 -11.98 21.99 -1.62
CA LYS A 6 -11.55 21.87 -3.02
C LYS A 6 -10.29 22.71 -3.26
N GLY A 7 -9.20 22.38 -2.57
CA GLY A 7 -7.87 22.91 -2.89
C GLY A 7 -7.20 22.04 -3.96
N GLY A 8 -6.59 22.66 -4.98
CA GLY A 8 -5.85 21.99 -6.05
C GLY A 8 -6.54 22.02 -7.42
N THR A 9 -5.75 21.80 -8.48
CA THR A 9 -6.24 21.74 -9.87
C THR A 9 -7.08 20.48 -10.10
N GLU A 10 -7.91 20.47 -11.14
CA GLU A 10 -8.69 19.28 -11.53
C GLU A 10 -7.79 18.07 -11.78
N ALA A 11 -6.63 18.27 -12.41
CA ALA A 11 -5.63 17.22 -12.61
C ALA A 11 -5.13 16.61 -11.29
N GLN A 12 -4.89 17.43 -10.25
CA GLN A 12 -4.48 16.94 -8.94
C GLN A 12 -5.57 16.09 -8.29
N GLN A 13 -6.83 16.45 -8.46
CA GLN A 13 -7.97 15.68 -7.95
C GLN A 13 -8.09 14.31 -8.63
N TYR A 14 -7.91 14.25 -9.96
CA TYR A 14 -7.89 12.97 -10.69
C TYR A 14 -6.72 12.07 -10.27
N VAL A 15 -5.53 12.64 -10.10
CA VAL A 15 -4.35 11.89 -9.64
C VAL A 15 -4.58 11.36 -8.23
N TRP A 16 -5.11 12.20 -7.32
CA TRP A 16 -5.39 11.82 -5.94
C TRP A 16 -6.48 10.75 -5.81
N GLY A 17 -7.54 10.86 -6.62
CA GLY A 17 -8.65 9.91 -6.64
C GLY A 17 -8.40 8.63 -7.46
N GLY A 18 -7.24 8.53 -8.13
CA GLY A 18 -6.90 7.38 -8.97
C GLY A 18 -6.80 6.09 -8.15
N ALA A 19 -7.44 5.02 -8.63
CA ALA A 19 -7.44 3.70 -7.99
C ALA A 19 -7.15 2.57 -9.00
N ILE A 20 -6.70 1.44 -8.47
CA ILE A 20 -6.42 0.20 -9.22
C ILE A 20 -7.28 -0.92 -8.65
N PRO A 21 -8.07 -1.62 -9.49
CA PRO A 21 -8.76 -2.83 -9.06
C PRO A 21 -7.75 -3.94 -8.83
N LEU A 22 -7.64 -4.41 -7.58
CA LEU A 22 -6.82 -5.53 -7.16
C LEU A 22 -7.70 -6.77 -6.95
N GLN A 23 -7.16 -7.92 -7.35
CA GLN A 23 -7.66 -9.23 -6.95
C GLN A 23 -6.54 -9.93 -6.19
N ILE A 24 -6.73 -10.13 -4.89
CA ILE A 24 -5.69 -10.57 -3.96
C ILE A 24 -5.99 -12.01 -3.55
N HIS A 25 -5.06 -12.92 -3.84
CA HIS A 25 -5.16 -14.33 -3.48
C HIS A 25 -4.27 -14.63 -2.28
N LEU A 26 -4.74 -15.46 -1.35
CA LEU A 26 -3.85 -16.07 -0.37
C LEU A 26 -2.95 -17.09 -1.09
N HIS A 27 -1.65 -17.10 -0.79
CA HIS A 27 -0.75 -18.08 -1.38
C HIS A 27 -1.15 -19.52 -1.01
N ASP A 28 -1.14 -20.43 -1.99
CA ASP A 28 -1.66 -21.80 -1.83
C ASP A 28 -0.97 -22.60 -0.71
N SER A 29 0.33 -22.36 -0.48
CA SER A 29 1.06 -23.03 0.62
C SER A 29 0.60 -22.60 2.01
N GLU A 30 -0.23 -21.56 2.10
CA GLU A 30 -0.74 -20.98 3.34
C GLU A 30 -2.26 -21.20 3.49
N VAL A 31 -2.88 -21.99 2.61
CA VAL A 31 -4.30 -22.35 2.69
C VAL A 31 -4.47 -23.63 3.49
N THR A 32 -5.28 -23.58 4.54
CA THR A 32 -5.61 -24.74 5.42
C THR A 32 -7.05 -25.24 5.26
N THR A 33 -7.84 -24.61 4.40
CA THR A 33 -9.26 -24.90 4.18
C THR A 33 -9.51 -25.55 2.82
N LEU A 34 -10.58 -26.33 2.72
CA LEU A 34 -11.10 -26.89 1.46
C LEU A 34 -12.61 -26.62 1.39
N PRO A 35 -13.12 -25.90 0.37
CA PRO A 35 -12.37 -25.26 -0.72
C PRO A 35 -11.46 -24.10 -0.24
N PRO A 36 -10.46 -23.68 -1.04
CA PRO A 36 -9.63 -22.51 -0.74
C PRO A 36 -10.49 -21.24 -0.60
N PRO A 37 -10.04 -20.23 0.17
CA PRO A 37 -10.77 -18.98 0.31
C PRO A 37 -10.86 -18.25 -1.04
N PRO A 38 -11.98 -17.57 -1.32
CA PRO A 38 -12.08 -16.71 -2.51
C PRO A 38 -11.09 -15.54 -2.41
N PRO A 39 -10.65 -14.96 -3.54
CA PRO A 39 -9.78 -13.80 -3.51
C PRO A 39 -10.49 -12.57 -2.93
N ALA A 40 -9.73 -11.70 -2.28
CA ALA A 40 -10.21 -10.40 -1.83
C ALA A 40 -10.16 -9.40 -2.99
N LEU A 41 -11.29 -8.74 -3.28
CA LEU A 41 -11.39 -7.70 -4.30
C LEU A 41 -11.30 -6.32 -3.66
N VAL A 42 -10.34 -5.52 -4.10
CA VAL A 42 -9.99 -4.25 -3.44
C VAL A 42 -9.74 -3.15 -4.48
N LEU A 43 -10.39 -1.99 -4.34
CA LEU A 43 -9.99 -0.78 -5.08
C LEU A 43 -8.90 -0.04 -4.31
N ALA A 44 -7.63 -0.28 -4.67
CA ALA A 44 -6.50 0.33 -3.98
C ALA A 44 -6.12 1.70 -4.58
N PRO A 45 -5.85 2.72 -3.75
CA PRO A 45 -5.43 4.02 -4.25
C PRO A 45 -4.04 3.95 -4.90
N ARG A 46 -3.86 4.64 -6.03
CA ARG A 46 -2.57 4.71 -6.74
C ARG A 46 -1.46 5.31 -5.88
N LEU A 47 -1.80 6.30 -5.04
CA LEU A 47 -0.85 6.98 -4.16
C LEU A 47 -0.70 6.32 -2.77
N GLY A 48 -1.42 5.23 -2.50
CA GLY A 48 -1.27 4.48 -1.24
C GLY A 48 -0.26 3.34 -1.35
N TYR A 49 -0.01 2.68 -0.23
CA TYR A 49 0.96 1.59 -0.11
C TYR A 49 0.25 0.27 0.22
N LEU A 50 0.66 -0.82 -0.43
CA LEU A 50 0.02 -2.14 -0.30
C LEU A 50 -0.14 -2.64 1.16
N PRO A 51 0.84 -2.49 2.07
CA PRO A 51 0.67 -2.98 3.44
C PRO A 51 -0.43 -2.25 4.23
N LEU A 52 -0.83 -1.05 3.82
CA LEU A 52 -1.94 -0.32 4.45
C LEU A 52 -3.30 -1.00 4.22
N LEU A 53 -3.37 -1.92 3.25
CA LEU A 53 -4.58 -2.68 2.94
C LEU A 53 -4.77 -3.87 3.88
N VAL A 54 -3.71 -4.30 4.57
CA VAL A 54 -3.67 -5.54 5.38
C VAL A 54 -4.72 -5.59 6.49
N PRO A 55 -4.99 -4.52 7.26
CA PRO A 55 -6.04 -4.56 8.30
C PRO A 55 -7.43 -4.93 7.74
N GLN A 56 -7.68 -4.62 6.47
CA GLN A 56 -8.94 -4.89 5.79
C GLN A 56 -8.93 -6.23 5.06
N ILE A 57 -7.79 -6.65 4.51
CA ILE A 57 -7.64 -7.92 3.79
C ILE A 57 -7.54 -9.12 4.73
N LYS A 58 -6.77 -9.00 5.82
CA LYS A 58 -6.49 -10.11 6.73
C LYS A 58 -7.75 -10.83 7.24
N PRO A 59 -8.82 -10.14 7.67
CA PRO A 59 -10.05 -10.80 8.11
C PRO A 59 -10.66 -11.77 7.08
N PHE A 60 -10.48 -11.55 5.78
CA PHE A 60 -10.97 -12.45 4.72
C PHE A 60 -10.23 -13.80 4.71
N PHE A 61 -8.98 -13.82 5.14
CA PHE A 61 -8.11 -15.00 5.08
C PHE A 61 -7.86 -15.64 6.45
N SER A 62 -8.18 -14.95 7.55
CA SER A 62 -7.89 -15.40 8.92
C SER A 62 -8.32 -16.83 9.24
N SER A 63 -9.46 -17.29 8.72
CA SER A 63 -9.97 -18.65 8.96
C SER A 63 -9.25 -19.73 8.14
N SER A 64 -8.50 -19.34 7.12
CA SER A 64 -7.79 -20.23 6.20
C SER A 64 -6.29 -20.26 6.44
N LEU A 65 -5.76 -19.39 7.29
CA LEU A 65 -4.32 -19.31 7.58
C LEU A 65 -3.85 -20.41 8.54
N PRO A 66 -2.64 -20.96 8.35
CA PRO A 66 -2.02 -21.83 9.35
C PRO A 66 -1.71 -21.04 10.63
N PRO A 67 -1.62 -21.72 11.79
CA PRO A 67 -1.18 -21.07 13.02
C PRO A 67 0.24 -20.50 12.87
N GLY A 68 0.52 -19.37 13.51
CA GLY A 68 1.84 -18.75 13.49
C GLY A 68 1.80 -17.23 13.62
N VAL A 69 2.99 -16.63 13.66
CA VAL A 69 3.17 -15.18 13.62
C VAL A 69 3.11 -14.73 12.17
N ASP A 70 2.32 -13.70 11.91
CA ASP A 70 2.17 -13.16 10.56
C ASP A 70 3.35 -12.28 10.17
N THR A 71 3.88 -12.55 8.98
CA THR A 71 4.90 -11.76 8.30
C THR A 71 4.40 -11.42 6.91
N VAL A 72 3.81 -10.23 6.76
CA VAL A 72 3.01 -9.92 5.58
C VAL A 72 3.86 -9.33 4.47
N TRP A 73 3.69 -9.86 3.25
CA TRP A 73 4.27 -9.30 2.04
C TRP A 73 3.42 -9.65 0.81
N PHE A 74 3.63 -8.92 -0.28
CA PHE A 74 2.87 -9.08 -1.51
C PHE A 74 3.79 -9.55 -2.63
N GLU A 75 3.25 -10.39 -3.50
CA GLU A 75 3.93 -10.96 -4.66
C GLU A 75 3.13 -10.66 -5.93
N TYR A 76 3.85 -10.43 -7.03
CA TYR A 76 3.28 -10.42 -8.37
C TYR A 76 4.13 -11.29 -9.29
N LYS A 77 3.57 -12.39 -9.81
CA LYS A 77 4.23 -13.31 -10.75
C LYS A 77 5.61 -13.79 -10.24
N GLY A 78 5.70 -14.21 -8.98
CA GLY A 78 6.94 -14.66 -8.35
C GLY A 78 7.87 -13.54 -7.84
N LEU A 79 7.51 -12.27 -8.04
CA LEU A 79 8.32 -11.13 -7.61
C LEU A 79 7.79 -10.52 -6.29
N PRO A 80 8.59 -10.52 -5.21
CA PRO A 80 8.27 -9.77 -4.00
C PRO A 80 8.16 -8.27 -4.29
N LEU A 81 7.02 -7.68 -3.95
CA LEU A 81 6.73 -6.27 -4.19
C LEU A 81 7.35 -5.37 -3.13
N LYS A 82 8.01 -4.31 -3.58
CA LYS A 82 8.63 -3.29 -2.71
C LYS A 82 7.57 -2.47 -2.00
N TRP A 83 7.32 -2.78 -0.73
CA TRP A 83 6.26 -2.17 0.08
C TRP A 83 6.37 -0.64 0.24
N TYR A 84 7.58 -0.09 0.11
CA TYR A 84 7.87 1.34 0.19
C TYR A 84 7.64 2.08 -1.14
N VAL A 85 7.15 1.41 -2.18
CA VAL A 85 6.79 2.01 -3.47
C VAL A 85 5.27 2.14 -3.54
N PRO A 86 4.73 3.29 -4.00
CA PRO A 86 3.29 3.46 -4.16
C PRO A 86 2.66 2.41 -5.08
N THR A 87 1.44 1.99 -4.75
CA THR A 87 0.67 0.95 -5.46
C THR A 87 0.56 1.24 -6.96
N GLY A 88 0.30 2.50 -7.32
CA GLY A 88 0.23 2.97 -8.70
C GLY A 88 1.53 2.81 -9.47
N ALA A 89 2.65 3.16 -8.84
CA ALA A 89 3.96 3.03 -9.45
C ALA A 89 4.37 1.56 -9.63
N LEU A 90 4.06 0.69 -8.67
CA LEU A 90 4.27 -0.75 -8.82
C LEU A 90 3.45 -1.33 -9.97
N PHE A 91 2.17 -0.94 -10.08
CA PHE A 91 1.30 -1.38 -11.16
C PHE A 91 1.81 -0.92 -12.53
N ASP A 92 2.08 0.38 -12.69
CA ASP A 92 2.52 0.94 -13.98
C ASP A 92 3.89 0.37 -14.41
N LEU A 93 4.77 0.04 -13.45
CA LEU A 93 6.09 -0.55 -13.74
C LEU A 93 6.01 -2.04 -14.14
N LEU A 94 5.17 -2.83 -13.46
CA LEU A 94 5.15 -4.29 -13.58
C LEU A 94 4.06 -4.81 -14.53
N CYS A 95 3.07 -3.98 -14.85
CA CYS A 95 1.92 -4.33 -15.67
C CYS A 95 1.95 -3.55 -17.00
N ALA A 96 2.85 -3.96 -17.91
CA ALA A 96 3.06 -3.29 -19.20
C ALA A 96 1.79 -3.32 -20.09
N GLU A 97 1.04 -4.41 -20.05
CA GLU A 97 -0.33 -4.48 -20.56
C GLU A 97 -1.27 -4.49 -19.35
N PRO A 98 -2.19 -3.50 -19.22
CA PRO A 98 -2.95 -3.32 -17.99
C PRO A 98 -3.99 -4.43 -17.80
N GLU A 99 -3.54 -5.51 -17.16
CA GLU A 99 -4.36 -6.59 -16.62
C GLU A 99 -5.29 -6.01 -15.55
N ARG A 100 -6.60 -6.21 -15.73
CA ARG A 100 -7.63 -5.71 -14.80
C ARG A 100 -8.62 -6.83 -14.49
N PRO A 101 -8.78 -7.23 -13.22
CA PRO A 101 -8.06 -6.74 -12.03
C PRO A 101 -6.56 -7.07 -12.03
N TRP A 102 -5.75 -6.27 -11.32
CA TRP A 102 -4.34 -6.60 -11.07
C TRP A 102 -4.27 -7.75 -10.06
N ASN A 103 -3.82 -8.92 -10.52
CA ASN A 103 -3.76 -10.14 -9.73
C ASN A 103 -2.51 -10.15 -8.85
N LEU A 104 -2.70 -10.05 -7.53
CA LEU A 104 -1.65 -10.12 -6.53
C LEU A 104 -1.81 -11.35 -5.66
N THR A 105 -0.70 -11.82 -5.12
CA THR A 105 -0.68 -12.83 -4.06
C THR A 105 -0.25 -12.16 -2.76
N ILE A 106 -0.99 -12.41 -1.67
CA ILE A 106 -0.60 -12.02 -0.32
C ILE A 106 -0.05 -13.24 0.41
N HIS A 107 1.05 -13.01 1.11
CA HIS A 107 1.68 -13.99 1.99
C HIS A 107 1.62 -13.46 3.41
N PHE A 108 1.37 -14.36 4.36
CA PHE A 108 1.45 -14.13 5.80
C PHE A 108 2.63 -14.90 6.40
N ARG A 109 3.36 -15.71 5.64
CA ARG A 109 4.55 -16.44 6.10
C ARG A 109 5.75 -16.17 5.18
N GLY A 110 6.94 -16.57 5.63
CA GLY A 110 8.12 -16.62 4.76
C GLY A 110 8.58 -15.28 4.20
N TYR A 111 8.63 -14.22 5.03
CA TYR A 111 9.06 -12.89 4.57
C TYR A 111 10.43 -12.93 3.86
N PRO A 112 10.56 -12.33 2.66
CA PRO A 112 11.78 -12.36 1.87
C PRO A 112 12.79 -11.29 2.33
N GLY A 113 13.31 -11.45 3.55
CA GLY A 113 14.20 -10.47 4.19
C GLY A 113 15.56 -10.26 3.51
N ASN A 114 15.93 -11.13 2.57
CA ASN A 114 17.10 -10.96 1.71
C ASN A 114 16.87 -10.00 0.54
N VAL A 115 15.60 -9.70 0.19
CA VAL A 115 15.22 -8.84 -0.94
C VAL A 115 14.46 -7.59 -0.47
N LEU A 116 13.63 -7.72 0.56
CA LEU A 116 12.83 -6.63 1.11
C LEU A 116 13.35 -6.21 2.50
N PRO A 117 13.46 -4.89 2.76
CA PRO A 117 13.74 -4.40 4.11
C PRO A 117 12.53 -4.66 5.01
N PRO A 118 12.71 -4.82 6.34
CA PRO A 118 11.59 -5.06 7.26
C PRO A 118 10.47 -4.01 7.16
N CYS A 119 9.22 -4.45 7.30
CA CYS A 119 8.04 -3.58 7.37
C CYS A 119 7.31 -3.82 8.70
N GLU A 120 7.63 -3.03 9.72
CA GLU A 120 7.13 -3.19 11.09
C GLU A 120 5.88 -2.32 11.32
N GLY A 121 4.82 -2.61 10.55
CA GLY A 121 3.54 -1.93 10.66
C GLY A 121 3.51 -0.54 10.02
N GLU A 122 2.53 0.27 10.43
CA GLU A 122 2.21 1.56 9.79
C GLU A 122 3.35 2.58 9.90
N ASP A 123 4.06 2.61 11.03
CA ASP A 123 5.12 3.59 11.27
C ASP A 123 6.29 3.42 10.29
N SER A 124 6.67 2.19 9.92
CA SER A 124 7.69 1.97 8.89
C SER A 124 7.32 2.59 7.55
N ILE A 125 6.04 2.50 7.18
CA ILE A 125 5.50 3.05 5.93
C ILE A 125 5.47 4.57 6.00
N LYS A 126 5.01 5.13 7.13
CA LYS A 126 5.04 6.58 7.39
C LYS A 126 6.46 7.14 7.28
N TRP A 127 7.44 6.50 7.91
CA TRP A 127 8.82 6.97 7.86
C TRP A 127 9.42 6.87 6.46
N SER A 128 9.11 5.80 5.73
CA SER A 128 9.51 5.67 4.31
C SER A 128 8.93 6.80 3.46
N PHE A 129 7.65 7.12 3.64
CA PHE A 129 6.99 8.25 2.98
C PHE A 129 7.65 9.60 3.31
N ILE A 130 7.93 9.87 4.58
CA ILE A 130 8.59 11.11 5.01
C ILE A 130 10.01 11.22 4.44
N ASN A 131 10.75 10.11 4.37
CA ASN A 131 12.09 10.10 3.78
C ASN A 131 12.05 10.37 2.28
N ALA A 132 11.11 9.76 1.54
CA ALA A 132 10.90 10.06 0.13
C ALA A 132 10.57 11.56 -0.11
N LEU A 133 9.78 12.18 0.77
CA LEU A 133 9.52 13.62 0.71
C LEU A 133 10.76 14.47 0.99
N LYS A 134 11.63 14.06 1.92
CA LYS A 134 12.90 14.75 2.19
C LYS A 134 13.82 14.68 0.98
N GLU A 135 13.93 13.51 0.35
CA GLU A 135 14.72 13.31 -0.87
C GLU A 135 14.20 14.19 -2.01
N ALA A 136 12.89 14.17 -2.27
CA ALA A 136 12.25 15.02 -3.27
C ALA A 136 12.46 16.52 -2.98
N ALA A 137 12.28 16.95 -1.72
CA ALA A 137 12.50 18.34 -1.32
C ALA A 137 13.95 18.77 -1.53
N TYR A 138 14.92 17.90 -1.24
CA TYR A 138 16.33 18.16 -1.49
C TYR A 138 16.63 18.31 -2.98
N MET A 139 16.08 17.44 -3.82
CA MET A 139 16.25 17.52 -5.28
C MET A 139 15.69 18.82 -5.86
N ILE A 140 14.53 19.27 -5.38
CA ILE A 140 13.84 20.46 -5.91
C ILE A 140 14.44 21.77 -5.36
N ASN A 141 14.75 21.82 -4.06
CA ASN A 141 15.09 23.06 -3.36
C ASN A 141 16.56 23.14 -2.91
N GLY A 142 17.36 22.10 -3.15
CA GLY A 142 18.74 21.97 -2.67
C GLY A 142 18.88 21.69 -1.16
N ASN A 143 17.76 21.54 -0.43
CA ASN A 143 17.72 21.16 0.98
C ASN A 143 16.34 20.61 1.39
N CYS A 144 16.25 19.94 2.53
CA CYS A 144 15.00 19.39 3.08
C CYS A 144 14.45 20.14 4.30
N LYS A 145 14.88 21.39 4.54
CA LYS A 145 14.51 22.16 5.75
C LYS A 145 12.99 22.32 5.89
N ASN A 146 12.28 22.49 4.78
CA ASN A 146 10.82 22.65 4.79
C ASN A 146 10.12 21.43 5.41
N ILE A 147 10.63 20.22 5.18
CA ILE A 147 10.08 18.98 5.76
C ILE A 147 10.62 18.77 7.18
N MET A 148 11.91 19.01 7.39
CA MET A 148 12.58 18.84 8.69
C MET A 148 12.05 19.81 9.77
N ASN A 149 11.59 21.00 9.36
CA ASN A 149 11.04 22.01 10.26
C ASN A 149 9.53 21.85 10.51
N MET A 150 8.86 20.90 9.84
CA MET A 150 7.47 20.56 10.14
C MET A 150 7.36 19.99 11.55
N SER A 151 6.33 20.40 12.28
CA SER A 151 6.03 19.80 13.57
C SER A 151 5.62 18.32 13.41
N GLN A 152 5.72 17.54 14.48
CA GLN A 152 5.28 16.14 14.47
C GLN A 152 3.77 16.02 14.14
N SER A 153 2.96 17.00 14.56
CA SER A 153 1.54 17.07 14.21
C SER A 153 1.34 17.26 12.71
N ASP A 154 2.08 18.16 12.07
CA ASP A 154 1.94 18.43 10.64
C ASP A 154 2.35 17.21 9.80
N GLN A 155 3.45 16.55 10.16
CA GLN A 155 3.89 15.31 9.50
C GLN A 155 2.85 14.19 9.67
N THR A 156 2.17 14.15 10.82
CA THR A 156 1.10 13.18 11.08
C THR A 156 -0.17 13.50 10.30
N GLU A 157 -0.52 14.78 10.14
CA GLU A 157 -1.65 15.21 9.32
C GLU A 157 -1.44 14.94 7.83
N LEU A 158 -0.21 15.17 7.35
CA LEU A 158 0.18 14.82 5.99
C LEU A 158 0.04 13.31 5.75
N TRP A 159 0.54 12.49 6.68
CA TRP A 159 0.40 11.04 6.63
C TRP A 159 -1.07 10.58 6.68
N ARG A 160 -1.88 11.17 7.58
CA ARG A 160 -3.32 10.89 7.65
C ARG A 160 -4.04 11.19 6.34
N SER A 161 -3.58 12.18 5.59
CA SER A 161 -4.15 12.46 4.27
C SER A 161 -3.96 11.29 3.31
N VAL A 162 -2.78 10.66 3.31
CA VAL A 162 -2.49 9.45 2.53
C VAL A 162 -3.36 8.27 2.98
N LEU A 163 -3.49 8.06 4.29
CA LEU A 163 -4.37 7.02 4.85
C LEU A 163 -5.83 7.23 4.46
N ASN A 164 -6.34 8.45 4.56
CA ASN A 164 -7.73 8.78 4.26
C ASN A 164 -8.05 8.70 2.75
N GLY A 165 -7.04 8.85 1.89
CA GLY A 165 -7.15 8.53 0.46
C GLY A 165 -7.31 7.02 0.21
N THR A 166 -6.94 6.18 1.18
CA THR A 166 -7.09 4.73 1.16
C THR A 166 -8.48 4.31 1.64
N LYS A 167 -9.54 4.86 1.02
CA LYS A 167 -10.90 4.33 1.19
C LYS A 167 -11.07 3.12 0.28
N LEU A 168 -11.09 1.93 0.86
CA LEU A 168 -11.35 0.70 0.12
C LEU A 168 -12.85 0.49 0.00
N TYR A 169 -13.28 0.10 -1.20
CA TYR A 169 -14.58 -0.51 -1.42
C TYR A 169 -14.35 -2.01 -1.43
N LEU A 170 -14.65 -2.67 -0.31
CA LEU A 170 -14.81 -4.12 -0.26
C LEU A 170 -16.26 -4.42 -0.65
N LYS A 171 -16.46 -5.30 -1.62
CA LYS A 171 -17.76 -5.92 -1.92
C LYS A 171 -17.72 -7.38 -1.55
#